data_AF-A0A9W7FZN1-F1
#
_entry.id   AF-A0A9W7FZN1-F1
#
_cell.length_a   1.000
_cell.length_b   1.000
_cell.length_c   1.000
_cell.angle_alpha   90.00
_cell.angle_beta   90.00
_cell.angle_gamma   90.00
#
_symmetry.space_group_name_H-M   'P 1'
#
loop_
_entity.id
_entity.type
_entity.pdbx_description
1 polymer ?
#
loop_
_entity_poly.entity_id
_entity_poly.type
_entity_poly.pdbx_seq_one_letter_code
_entity_poly.pdbx_strand_id
1 'polypeptide(L)'
;IPLSISTAPPPYAPRVLDKCGITIAYTTTTGTCKSLVDKMVRSVHDLEGVTDPSSSPVRVVKLEDVDWWDELLNGPNEGQESTDSKTCPILVIVVPTWTGGTATDGGNAVLQGLEEITTDWRVEKNHLRHKIKYAVYGVGSR
;
A
#
# COMPACT_ATOMS: atom_id res chain seq x y z
N ILE A 1 -23.70 -22.90 -33.80
CA ILE A 1 -22.37 -22.47 -33.30
C ILE A 1 -22.57 -22.05 -31.85
N PRO A 2 -22.11 -22.80 -30.84
CA PRO A 2 -22.23 -22.35 -29.46
C PRO A 2 -21.17 -21.26 -29.20
N LEU A 3 -21.60 -20.12 -28.66
CA LEU A 3 -20.73 -19.03 -28.22
C LEU A 3 -20.15 -19.40 -26.86
N SER A 4 -18.87 -19.79 -26.83
CA SER A 4 -18.09 -19.91 -25.61
C SER A 4 -17.81 -18.50 -25.09
N ILE A 5 -18.62 -18.02 -24.14
CA ILE A 5 -18.29 -16.81 -23.39
C ILE A 5 -17.20 -17.20 -22.39
N SER A 6 -15.95 -16.97 -22.78
CA SER A 6 -14.81 -17.00 -21.86
C SER A 6 -14.92 -15.77 -20.96
N THR A 7 -15.60 -15.91 -19.83
CA THR A 7 -15.51 -14.96 -18.70
C THR A 7 -14.24 -15.27 -17.90
N ALA A 8 -13.08 -15.08 -18.51
CA ALA A 8 -11.89 -14.87 -17.70
C ALA A 8 -12.03 -13.46 -17.11
N PRO A 9 -11.98 -13.29 -15.77
CA PRO A 9 -11.91 -11.95 -15.19
C PRO A 9 -10.70 -11.21 -15.78
N PRO A 10 -10.76 -9.87 -15.91
CA PRO A 10 -9.62 -9.10 -16.40
C PRO A 10 -8.37 -9.46 -15.58
N PRO A 11 -7.17 -9.48 -16.20
CA PRO A 11 -5.95 -9.73 -15.46
C PRO A 11 -5.90 -8.75 -14.28
N TYR A 12 -5.86 -9.31 -13.06
CA TYR A 12 -5.79 -8.55 -11.81
C TYR A 12 -4.72 -7.46 -11.97
N ALA A 13 -5.08 -6.23 -11.59
CA ALA A 13 -4.13 -5.12 -11.59
C ALA A 13 -2.85 -5.55 -10.84
N PRO A 14 -1.65 -5.15 -11.32
CA PRO A 14 -0.41 -5.55 -10.68
C PRO A 14 -0.42 -5.13 -9.21
N ARG A 15 -0.12 -6.09 -8.32
CA ARG A 15 -0.04 -5.92 -6.86
C ARG A 15 0.77 -4.69 -6.50
N VAL A 16 0.28 -3.92 -5.55
CA VAL A 16 0.91 -2.66 -5.13
C VAL A 16 2.06 -2.91 -4.16
N LEU A 17 1.93 -3.88 -3.26
CA LEU A 17 2.92 -4.35 -2.32
C LEU A 17 3.73 -5.48 -2.95
N ASP A 18 4.95 -5.20 -3.38
CA ASP A 18 5.85 -6.18 -3.97
C ASP A 18 6.91 -6.66 -2.97
N LYS A 19 7.42 -7.89 -3.15
CA LYS A 19 8.53 -8.40 -2.34
C LYS A 19 9.74 -7.48 -2.52
N CYS A 20 10.35 -7.09 -1.39
CA CYS A 20 11.51 -6.20 -1.35
C CYS A 20 11.27 -4.76 -1.86
N GLY A 21 10.02 -4.35 -2.13
CA GLY A 21 9.67 -2.99 -2.53
C GLY A 21 9.33 -2.07 -1.36
N ILE A 22 9.53 -0.77 -1.55
CA ILE A 22 9.02 0.30 -0.70
C ILE A 22 7.82 0.93 -1.40
N THR A 23 6.64 0.74 -0.87
CA THR A 23 5.43 1.41 -1.34
C THR A 23 5.16 2.63 -0.46
N ILE A 24 5.15 3.82 -1.05
CA ILE A 24 4.71 5.05 -0.42
C ILE A 24 3.29 5.33 -0.90
N ALA A 25 2.31 5.09 -0.04
CA ALA A 25 0.91 5.32 -0.31
C ALA A 25 0.46 6.63 0.33
N TYR A 26 -0.23 7.49 -0.42
CA TYR A 26 -0.60 8.81 0.09
C TYR A 26 -1.98 9.24 -0.37
N THR A 27 -2.57 10.19 0.35
CA THR A 27 -3.74 10.93 -0.12
C THR A 27 -3.51 12.41 0.13
N THR A 28 -4.17 13.28 -0.62
CA THR A 28 -3.96 14.72 -0.47
C THR A 28 -5.15 15.53 -0.94
N THR A 29 -5.50 16.56 -0.17
CA THR A 29 -6.55 17.51 -0.58
C THR A 29 -5.97 18.72 -1.31
N THR A 30 -4.85 19.27 -0.84
CA THR A 30 -4.25 20.52 -1.36
C THR A 30 -2.86 20.33 -1.99
N GLY A 31 -2.35 19.09 -2.07
CA GLY A 31 -1.05 18.78 -2.66
C GLY A 31 0.14 18.77 -1.69
N THR A 32 -0.05 19.12 -0.42
CA THR A 32 1.02 19.11 0.59
C THR A 32 1.61 17.72 0.79
N CYS A 33 0.77 16.69 0.94
CA CYS A 33 1.22 15.32 1.13
C CYS A 33 1.93 14.79 -0.12
N LYS A 34 1.45 15.15 -1.32
CA LYS A 34 2.13 14.80 -2.58
C LYS A 34 3.55 15.40 -2.62
N SER A 35 3.68 16.68 -2.31
CA SER A 35 4.99 17.36 -2.28
C SER A 35 5.94 16.77 -1.23
N LEU A 36 5.40 16.28 -0.11
CA LEU A 36 6.17 15.58 0.91
C LEU A 36 6.64 14.21 0.39
N VAL A 37 5.76 13.44 -0.23
CA VAL A 37 6.08 12.14 -0.84
C VAL A 37 7.16 12.29 -1.90
N ASP A 38 7.04 13.29 -2.78
CA ASP A 38 8.06 13.56 -3.82
C ASP A 38 9.44 13.82 -3.20
N LYS A 39 9.51 14.48 -2.02
CA LYS A 39 10.76 14.67 -1.27
C LYS A 39 11.24 13.39 -0.62
N MET A 40 10.34 12.59 -0.05
CA MET A 40 10.69 11.30 0.56
C MET A 40 11.27 10.34 -0.47
N VAL A 41 10.68 10.26 -1.66
CA VAL A 41 11.18 9.45 -2.77
C VAL A 41 12.62 9.84 -3.13
N ARG A 42 12.89 11.15 -3.29
CA ARG A 42 14.24 11.64 -3.56
C ARG A 42 15.22 11.26 -2.46
N SER A 43 14.84 11.45 -1.19
CA SER A 43 15.69 11.07 -0.06
C SER A 43 15.97 9.57 0.00
N VAL A 44 15.00 8.71 -0.34
CA VAL A 44 15.24 7.27 -0.43
C VAL A 44 16.19 6.94 -1.57
N HIS A 45 16.03 7.55 -2.75
CA HIS A 45 16.96 7.36 -3.86
C HIS A 45 18.39 7.78 -3.53
N ASP A 46 18.55 8.93 -2.85
CA ASP A 46 19.86 9.43 -2.44
C ASP A 46 20.53 8.49 -1.43
N LEU A 47 19.76 7.92 -0.50
CA LEU A 47 20.25 6.96 0.50
C LEU A 47 20.63 5.61 -0.11
N GLU A 48 19.84 5.12 -1.07
CA GLU A 48 20.07 3.84 -1.76
C GLU A 48 21.11 3.97 -2.90
N GLY A 49 21.59 5.19 -3.20
CA GLY A 49 22.53 5.43 -4.29
C GLY A 49 21.95 5.11 -5.67
N VAL A 50 20.63 5.20 -5.83
CA VAL A 50 19.94 4.85 -7.07
C VAL A 50 20.16 5.95 -8.11
N THR A 51 20.96 5.65 -9.13
CA THR A 51 21.21 6.57 -10.26
C THR A 51 20.23 6.40 -11.42
N ASP A 52 19.58 5.24 -11.52
CA ASP A 52 18.57 4.95 -12.55
C ASP A 52 17.17 4.83 -11.93
N PRO A 53 16.22 5.71 -12.27
CA PRO A 53 14.87 5.63 -11.73
C PRO A 53 14.12 4.34 -12.13
N SER A 54 14.55 3.64 -13.18
CA SER A 54 13.95 2.36 -13.60
C SER A 54 14.33 1.18 -12.70
N SER A 55 15.41 1.29 -11.92
CA SER A 55 15.82 0.29 -10.93
C SER A 55 15.33 0.62 -9.52
N SER A 56 14.41 1.58 -9.38
CA SER A 56 13.89 2.02 -8.08
C SER A 56 13.11 0.91 -7.39
N PRO A 57 13.42 0.58 -6.12
CA PRO A 57 12.54 -0.24 -5.30
C PRO A 57 11.31 0.54 -4.81
N VAL A 58 11.23 1.85 -5.07
CA VAL A 58 10.19 2.73 -4.54
C VAL A 58 9.03 2.87 -5.51
N ARG A 59 7.83 2.54 -5.06
CA ARG A 59 6.57 2.75 -5.76
C ARG A 59 5.72 3.78 -5.02
N VAL A 60 5.11 4.70 -5.76
CA VAL A 60 4.21 5.70 -5.21
C VAL A 60 2.79 5.44 -5.72
N VAL A 61 1.82 5.39 -4.82
CA VAL A 61 0.40 5.18 -5.14
C VAL A 61 -0.49 6.12 -4.35
N LYS A 62 -1.67 6.43 -4.88
CA LYS A 62 -2.72 7.08 -4.08
C LYS A 62 -3.46 6.05 -3.26
N LEU A 63 -3.86 6.39 -2.03
CA LEU A 63 -4.60 5.48 -1.16
C LEU A 63 -5.94 5.09 -1.77
N GLU A 64 -6.64 6.03 -2.40
CA GLU A 64 -7.94 5.80 -3.05
C GLU A 64 -7.87 4.91 -4.31
N ASP A 65 -6.69 4.67 -4.89
CA ASP A 65 -6.52 3.88 -6.11
C ASP A 65 -6.23 2.39 -5.83
N VAL A 66 -6.21 1.99 -4.55
CA VAL A 66 -5.81 0.64 -4.12
C VAL A 66 -6.96 -0.06 -3.38
N ASP A 67 -7.24 -1.30 -3.77
CA ASP A 67 -8.09 -2.19 -3.00
C ASP A 67 -7.30 -2.75 -1.80
N TRP A 68 -7.39 -2.05 -0.66
CA TRP A 68 -6.63 -2.40 0.54
C TRP A 68 -7.05 -3.72 1.16
N TRP A 69 -8.28 -4.18 0.93
CA TRP A 69 -8.72 -5.47 1.44
C TRP A 69 -7.98 -6.59 0.72
N ASP A 70 -8.03 -6.59 -0.62
CA ASP A 70 -7.36 -7.58 -1.44
C ASP A 70 -5.83 -7.48 -1.30
N GLU A 71 -5.28 -6.27 -1.30
CA GLU A 71 -3.84 -6.05 -1.24
C GLU A 71 -3.21 -6.51 0.10
N LEU A 72 -3.89 -6.30 1.22
CA LEU A 72 -3.40 -6.71 2.55
C LEU A 72 -3.61 -8.21 2.81
N LEU A 73 -4.68 -8.81 2.26
CA LEU A 73 -4.94 -10.23 2.44
C LEU A 73 -4.08 -11.10 1.53
N ASN A 74 -4.04 -10.75 0.25
CA ASN A 74 -3.48 -11.53 -0.84
C ASN A 74 -2.14 -10.96 -1.33
N GLY A 75 -1.46 -10.22 -0.45
CA GLY A 75 -0.11 -9.69 -0.69
C GLY A 75 0.90 -10.79 -1.02
N PRO A 76 2.16 -10.42 -1.31
CA PRO A 76 3.10 -11.22 -2.11
C PRO A 76 3.49 -12.60 -1.53
N ASN A 77 3.02 -12.98 -0.34
CA ASN A 77 3.30 -14.24 0.31
C ASN A 77 2.22 -15.32 0.11
N GLU A 78 1.36 -15.20 -0.89
CA GLU A 78 0.53 -16.33 -1.34
C GLU A 78 1.42 -17.46 -1.86
N GLY A 79 1.75 -18.43 -0.99
CA GLY A 79 2.27 -19.74 -1.38
C GLY A 79 3.69 -20.12 -0.95
N GLN A 80 4.44 -19.28 -0.22
CA GLN A 80 5.74 -19.69 0.34
C GLN A 80 5.95 -19.14 1.75
N GLU A 81 5.95 -20.04 2.73
CA GLU A 81 6.58 -19.85 4.05
C GLU A 81 8.11 -19.75 3.87
N SER A 82 8.61 -18.73 3.15
CA SER A 82 10.03 -18.44 3.17
C SER A 82 10.34 -17.80 4.52
N THR A 83 10.98 -18.58 5.39
CA THR A 83 11.51 -18.22 6.71
C THR A 83 12.52 -17.07 6.67
N ASP A 84 12.85 -16.56 5.48
CA ASP A 84 13.66 -15.38 5.28
C ASP A 84 12.85 -14.10 5.56
N SER A 85 12.99 -13.61 6.78
CA SER A 85 12.57 -12.27 7.25
C SER A 85 13.12 -11.08 6.44
N LYS A 86 13.88 -11.34 5.36
CA LYS A 86 14.61 -10.35 4.56
C LYS A 86 13.81 -9.76 3.39
N THR A 87 12.65 -10.31 3.02
CA THR A 87 11.94 -9.94 1.77
C THR A 87 10.51 -9.41 1.99
N CYS A 88 10.25 -8.83 3.17
CA CYS A 88 8.94 -8.29 3.53
C CYS A 88 8.69 -6.91 2.88
N PRO A 89 7.55 -6.66 2.21
CA PRO A 89 7.21 -5.34 1.67
C PRO A 89 7.19 -4.26 2.75
N ILE A 90 7.64 -3.06 2.40
CA ILE A 90 7.59 -1.86 3.25
C ILE A 90 6.48 -0.94 2.75
N LEU A 91 5.55 -0.58 3.62
CA LEU A 91 4.47 0.36 3.32
C LEU A 91 4.60 1.63 4.17
N VAL A 92 4.76 2.78 3.51
CA VAL A 92 4.74 4.09 4.16
C VAL A 92 3.44 4.79 3.79
N ILE A 93 2.60 5.08 4.79
CA ILE A 93 1.32 5.76 4.60
C ILE A 93 1.48 7.24 4.96
N VAL A 94 1.22 8.14 4.01
CA VAL A 94 1.26 9.59 4.22
C VAL A 94 -0.15 10.15 4.12
N VAL A 95 -0.72 10.56 5.26
CA VAL A 95 -2.12 10.96 5.35
C VAL A 95 -2.27 12.32 6.02
N PRO A 96 -3.05 13.25 5.44
CA PRO A 96 -3.49 14.43 6.13
C PRO A 96 -4.68 14.11 7.04
N THR A 97 -4.77 14.80 8.18
CA THR A 97 -6.01 14.89 8.95
C THR A 97 -6.87 16.04 8.43
N TRP A 98 -8.17 15.81 8.29
CA TRP A 98 -9.13 16.80 7.83
C TRP A 98 -9.94 17.41 8.99
N THR A 99 -10.94 18.23 8.67
CA THR A 99 -11.77 18.97 9.63
C THR A 99 -12.32 18.05 10.71
N GLY A 100 -12.13 18.44 11.98
CA GLY A 100 -12.58 17.67 13.13
C GLY A 100 -11.75 16.43 13.44
N GLY A 101 -10.54 16.31 12.87
CA GLY A 101 -9.66 15.15 13.05
C GLY A 101 -10.08 13.93 12.23
N THR A 102 -10.95 14.11 11.24
CA THR A 102 -11.43 13.05 10.36
C THR A 102 -10.37 12.65 9.32
N ALA A 103 -10.45 11.42 8.82
CA ALA A 103 -9.64 11.01 7.69
C ALA A 103 -10.22 11.60 6.38
N THR A 104 -9.36 11.86 5.41
CA THR A 104 -9.79 12.15 4.03
C THR A 104 -10.32 10.88 3.37
N ASP A 105 -10.97 11.00 2.21
CA ASP A 105 -11.57 9.87 1.47
C ASP A 105 -10.56 8.72 1.23
N GLY A 106 -9.33 9.03 0.81
CA GLY A 106 -8.28 8.02 0.67
C GLY A 106 -7.84 7.39 2.00
N GLY A 107 -7.89 8.14 3.10
CA GLY A 107 -7.66 7.58 4.44
C GLY A 107 -8.79 6.63 4.86
N ASN A 108 -10.04 6.96 4.54
CA ASN A 108 -11.20 6.12 4.81
C ASN A 108 -11.14 4.79 4.04
N ALA A 109 -10.67 4.78 2.79
CA ALA A 109 -10.51 3.54 2.01
C ALA A 109 -9.60 2.51 2.71
N VAL A 110 -8.48 2.98 3.28
CA VAL A 110 -7.53 2.11 3.99
C VAL A 110 -8.11 1.64 5.33
N LEU A 111 -8.75 2.56 6.07
CA LEU A 111 -9.38 2.24 7.35
C LEU A 111 -10.49 1.20 7.18
N GLN A 112 -11.30 1.34 6.13
CA GLN A 112 -12.35 0.38 5.81
C GLN A 112 -11.76 -1.00 5.51
N GLY A 113 -10.73 -1.09 4.65
CA GLY A 113 -10.06 -2.37 4.37
C GLY A 113 -9.49 -3.03 5.62
N LEU A 114 -8.89 -2.25 6.53
CA LEU A 114 -8.39 -2.75 7.82
C LEU A 114 -9.53 -3.19 8.75
N GLU A 115 -10.63 -2.45 8.81
CA GLU A 115 -11.80 -2.79 9.63
C GLU A 115 -12.43 -4.10 9.15
N GLU A 116 -12.60 -4.27 7.84
CA GLU A 116 -13.09 -5.50 7.24
C GLU A 116 -12.17 -6.69 7.55
N ILE A 117 -10.84 -6.53 7.43
CA ILE A 117 -9.86 -7.58 7.75
C ILE A 117 -9.88 -7.96 9.24
N THR A 118 -10.03 -6.97 10.13
CA THR A 118 -10.00 -7.21 11.58
C THR A 118 -11.30 -7.80 12.12
N THR A 119 -12.40 -7.65 11.39
CA THR A 119 -13.72 -8.15 11.78
C THR A 119 -14.12 -9.44 11.03
N ASP A 120 -13.47 -9.77 9.91
CA ASP A 120 -13.73 -11.02 9.19
C ASP A 120 -13.22 -12.24 9.98
N TRP A 121 -14.16 -13.08 10.41
CA TRP A 121 -13.90 -14.32 11.13
C TRP A 121 -13.07 -15.34 10.36
N ARG A 122 -12.98 -15.20 9.02
CA ARG A 122 -12.17 -16.07 8.16
C ARG A 122 -10.69 -15.72 8.19
N VAL A 123 -10.33 -14.53 8.66
CA VAL A 123 -8.96 -14.03 8.66
C VAL A 123 -8.27 -14.39 9.97
N GLU A 124 -7.03 -14.86 9.89
CA GLU A 124 -6.24 -15.20 11.07
C GLU A 124 -5.92 -13.96 11.91
N LYS A 125 -6.00 -14.10 13.24
CA LYS A 125 -5.52 -13.07 14.15
C LYS A 125 -4.05 -12.77 13.90
N ASN A 126 -3.71 -11.50 13.72
CA ASN A 126 -2.35 -11.04 13.40
C ASN A 126 -1.85 -11.44 11.99
N HIS A 127 -2.74 -11.64 11.02
CA HIS A 127 -2.40 -11.96 9.61
C HIS A 127 -1.24 -11.15 9.03
N LEU A 128 -1.13 -9.86 9.40
CA LEU A 128 -0.12 -8.94 8.87
C LEU A 128 1.23 -8.95 9.62
N ARG A 129 1.34 -9.57 10.80
CA ARG A 129 2.47 -9.39 11.74
C ARG A 129 3.85 -9.64 11.14
N HIS A 130 3.95 -10.56 10.20
CA HIS A 130 5.20 -10.93 9.53
C HIS A 130 5.14 -10.72 8.01
N LYS A 131 4.04 -10.17 7.50
CA LYS A 131 3.79 -10.01 6.06
C LYS A 131 4.10 -8.61 5.56
N ILE A 132 4.05 -7.60 6.43
CA ILE A 132 4.31 -6.20 6.05
C ILE A 132 5.06 -5.45 7.15
N LYS A 133 6.01 -4.60 6.75
CA LYS A 133 6.56 -3.55 7.62
C LYS A 133 5.88 -2.25 7.25
N TYR A 134 5.43 -1.47 8.22
CA TYR A 134 4.71 -0.24 7.93
C TYR A 134 5.19 0.95 8.77
N ALA A 135 4.99 2.14 8.22
CA ALA A 135 5.14 3.42 8.91
C ALA A 135 4.01 4.36 8.49
N VAL A 136 3.56 5.22 9.41
CA VAL A 136 2.49 6.21 9.14
C VAL A 136 3.01 7.60 9.45
N TYR A 137 2.86 8.51 8.51
CA TYR A 137 3.17 9.93 8.65
C TYR A 137 1.90 10.77 8.54
N GLY A 138 1.46 11.30 9.68
CA GLY A 138 0.30 12.18 9.77
C GLY A 138 0.65 13.64 9.51
N VAL A 139 -0.11 14.31 8.65
CA VAL A 139 0.00 15.75 8.37
C VAL A 139 -1.21 16.48 8.96
N GLY A 140 -1.00 17.34 9.94
CA GLY A 140 -2.07 18.11 10.57
C GLY A 140 -1.60 19.49 11.04
N SER A 141 -2.54 20.30 11.53
CA SER A 141 -2.24 21.55 12.23
C SER A 141 -2.25 21.33 13.74
N ARG A 142 -1.37 22.02 14.45
CA ARG A 142 -1.46 22.20 15.90
C ARG A 142 -2.42 23.33 16.24
#